data_AF-A0AAP3XKK1-F1
#
_entry.id   AF-A0AAP3XKK1-F1
#
_cell.length_a   1.000
_cell.length_b   1.000
_cell.length_c   1.000
_cell.angle_alpha   90.00
_cell.angle_beta   90.00
_cell.angle_gamma   90.00
#
_symmetry.space_group_name_H-M   'P 1'
#
loop_
_entity.id
_entity.type
_entity.pdbx_description
1 polymer ?
#
loop_
_entity_poly.entity_id
_entity_poly.type
_entity_poly.pdbx_seq_one_letter_code
_entity_poly.pdbx_strand_id
1 'polypeptide(L)'
;MIGIDQISNDFVNDLKILACFDPANMSLGIKLRSDMSDELCQAAVRLHQQGLISAEDGGYLTPFGMTMVEHLQHLIVALKPL
;
A
#
# COMPACT_ATOMS: atom_id res chain seq x y z
N MET A 1 -18.27 3.55 17.99
CA MET A 1 -18.52 3.89 16.56
C MET A 1 -17.74 2.89 15.74
N ILE A 2 -18.42 1.95 15.07
CA ILE A 2 -17.77 0.80 14.42
C ILE A 2 -16.74 1.22 13.34
N GLY A 3 -16.84 2.43 12.79
CA GLY A 3 -15.99 2.90 11.69
C GLY A 3 -14.64 3.53 12.05
N ILE A 4 -14.47 4.13 13.24
CA ILE A 4 -13.19 4.80 13.58
C ILE A 4 -12.09 3.78 13.87
N ASP A 5 -12.45 2.70 14.56
CA ASP A 5 -11.48 1.67 14.98
C ASP A 5 -10.93 0.86 13.79
N GLN A 6 -11.54 0.96 12.61
CA GLN A 6 -11.09 0.31 11.37
C GLN A 6 -9.92 1.04 10.69
N ILE A 7 -9.72 2.34 10.98
CA ILE A 7 -8.64 3.15 10.38
C ILE A 7 -7.52 3.29 11.42
N SER A 8 -6.77 2.21 11.61
CA SER A 8 -5.62 2.19 12.51
C SER A 8 -4.37 2.79 11.84
N ASN A 9 -3.34 3.12 12.64
CA ASN A 9 -2.05 3.56 12.10
C ASN A 9 -1.41 2.50 11.19
N ASP A 10 -1.57 1.22 11.52
CA ASP A 10 -1.07 0.12 10.70
C ASP A 10 -1.76 0.09 9.33
N PHE A 11 -3.09 0.22 9.31
CA PHE A 11 -3.84 0.30 8.06
C PHE A 11 -3.41 1.51 7.23
N VAL A 12 -3.23 2.67 7.86
CA VAL A 12 -2.73 3.87 7.17
C VAL A 12 -1.32 3.65 6.61
N ASN A 13 -0.46 2.91 7.29
CA ASN A 13 0.87 2.57 6.79
C ASN A 13 0.82 1.60 5.61
N ASP A 14 -0.10 0.63 5.62
CA ASP A 14 -0.35 -0.26 4.47
C ASP A 14 -0.77 0.57 3.23
N LEU A 15 -1.67 1.56 3.41
CA LEU A 15 -2.06 2.48 2.34
C LEU A 15 -0.88 3.32 1.84
N LYS A 16 0.04 3.76 2.72
CA LYS A 16 1.24 4.50 2.30
C LYS A 16 2.14 3.65 1.40
N ILE A 17 2.33 2.36 1.71
CA ILE A 17 3.11 1.46 0.85
C ILE A 17 2.43 1.24 -0.50
N LEU A 18 1.12 0.99 -0.52
CA LEU A 18 0.37 0.86 -1.77
C LEU A 18 0.43 2.14 -2.62
N ALA A 19 0.45 3.31 -1.98
CA ALA A 19 0.60 4.60 -2.67
C ALA A 19 2.00 4.85 -3.26
N CYS A 20 3.00 4.01 -2.97
CA CYS A 20 4.33 4.09 -3.59
C CYS A 20 4.36 3.48 -5.00
N PHE A 21 3.37 2.68 -5.39
CA PHE A 21 3.28 2.12 -6.74
C PHE A 21 2.77 3.16 -7.73
N ASP A 22 3.36 3.17 -8.93
CA ASP A 22 2.96 4.08 -10.00
C ASP A 22 1.64 3.61 -10.64
N PRO A 23 0.54 4.37 -10.50
CA PRO A 23 -0.74 3.99 -11.10
C PRO A 23 -0.74 4.10 -12.63
N ALA A 24 0.17 4.86 -13.23
CA ALA A 24 0.33 4.92 -14.69
C ALA A 24 1.14 3.73 -15.22
N ASN A 25 1.88 3.02 -14.35
CA ASN A 25 2.71 1.89 -14.72
C ASN A 25 2.79 0.83 -13.61
N MET A 26 1.73 0.06 -13.46
CA MET A 26 1.61 -0.98 -12.42
C MET A 26 2.54 -2.19 -12.62
N SER A 27 3.24 -2.27 -13.76
CA SER A 27 4.27 -3.28 -14.01
C SER A 27 5.61 -2.94 -13.32
N LEU A 28 5.77 -1.69 -12.88
CA LEU A 28 6.94 -1.26 -12.14
C LEU A 28 6.80 -1.65 -10.66
N GLY A 29 7.71 -2.50 -10.20
CA GLY A 29 7.82 -2.83 -8.78
C GLY A 29 8.50 -1.74 -7.96
N ILE A 30 8.37 -1.85 -6.64
CA ILE A 30 9.07 -1.00 -5.68
C ILE A 30 10.09 -1.84 -4.89
N LYS A 31 11.08 -1.19 -4.32
CA LYS A 31 11.95 -1.80 -3.31
C LYS A 31 12.11 -0.83 -2.15
N LEU A 32 11.64 -1.23 -0.98
CA LEU A 32 11.79 -0.45 0.23
C LEU A 32 13.24 -0.45 0.66
N ARG A 33 13.70 0.71 1.15
CA ARG A 33 15.06 0.87 1.63
C ARG A 33 15.13 0.44 3.09
N SER A 34 16.30 -0.04 3.50
CA SER A 34 16.59 -0.43 4.88
C SER A 34 16.63 0.73 5.87
N ASP A 35 16.54 1.98 5.39
CA ASP A 35 16.49 3.20 6.22
C ASP A 35 15.05 3.71 6.46
N MET A 36 14.03 3.00 5.94
CA MET A 36 12.64 3.31 6.22
C MET A 36 12.26 2.94 7.65
N SER A 37 11.21 3.59 8.16
CA SER A 37 10.74 3.33 9.52
C SER A 37 10.25 1.89 9.67
N ASP A 38 10.42 1.31 10.85
CA ASP A 38 10.05 -0.08 11.14
C ASP A 38 8.57 -0.34 10.84
N GLU A 39 7.70 0.66 11.02
CA GLU A 39 6.27 0.53 10.77
C GLU A 39 5.93 0.38 9.28
N LEU A 40 6.72 1.00 8.39
CA LEU A 40 6.55 0.88 6.94
C LEU A 40 7.12 -0.44 6.42
N CYS A 41 8.23 -0.90 6.98
CA CYS A 41 8.76 -2.23 6.71
C CYS A 41 7.76 -3.32 7.14
N GLN A 42 7.16 -3.19 8.33
CA GLN A 42 6.12 -4.12 8.79
C GLN A 42 4.85 -4.06 7.92
N ALA A 43 4.49 -2.88 7.41
CA ALA A 43 3.36 -2.74 6.48
C ALA A 43 3.57 -3.55 5.18
N ALA A 44 4.77 -3.49 4.59
CA ALA A 44 5.08 -4.30 3.41
C ALA A 44 5.02 -5.80 3.69
N VAL A 45 5.55 -6.24 4.84
CA VAL A 45 5.42 -7.64 5.28
C VAL A 45 3.95 -8.07 5.37
N ARG A 46 3.09 -7.25 5.99
CA ARG A 46 1.64 -7.54 6.06
C ARG A 46 1.00 -7.62 4.68
N LEU A 47 1.30 -6.68 3.79
CA LEU A 47 0.77 -6.66 2.42
C LEU A 47 1.22 -7.88 1.62
N HIS A 48 2.45 -8.34 1.82
CA HIS A 48 2.94 -9.59 1.22
C HIS A 48 2.21 -10.81 1.78
N GLN A 49 2.04 -10.90 3.11
CA GLN A 49 1.29 -11.98 3.76
C GLN A 49 -0.17 -12.03 3.30
N GLN A 50 -0.77 -10.87 3.00
CA GLN A 50 -2.12 -10.76 2.44
C GLN A 50 -2.17 -11.00 0.92
N GLY A 51 -1.02 -11.17 0.26
CA GLY A 51 -0.91 -11.46 -1.17
C GLY A 51 -1.15 -10.26 -2.08
N LEU A 52 -1.00 -9.02 -1.60
CA LEU A 52 -1.12 -7.81 -2.43
C LEU A 52 0.17 -7.50 -3.21
N ILE A 53 1.33 -7.82 -2.63
CA ILE A 53 2.64 -7.62 -3.25
C ILE A 53 3.43 -8.93 -3.27
N SER A 54 4.44 -9.00 -4.13
CA SER A 54 5.18 -10.24 -4.39
C SER A 54 6.37 -10.51 -3.45
N ALA A 55 6.78 -9.55 -2.62
CA ALA A 55 7.90 -9.69 -1.69
C ALA A 55 7.71 -8.86 -0.41
N GLU A 56 8.39 -9.25 0.67
CA GLU A 56 8.29 -8.63 2.00
C GLU A 56 8.89 -7.21 2.07
N ASP A 57 9.82 -6.88 1.17
CA ASP A 57 10.43 -5.56 1.03
C ASP A 57 9.88 -4.77 -0.17
N GLY A 58 8.74 -5.20 -0.72
CA GLY A 58 8.14 -4.64 -1.93
C GLY A 58 7.99 -5.67 -3.05
N GLY A 59 8.65 -5.45 -4.16
CA GLY A 59 8.47 -6.21 -5.39
C GLY A 59 7.34 -5.65 -6.25
N TYR A 60 6.57 -6.52 -6.88
CA TYR A 60 5.51 -6.16 -7.81
C TYR A 60 4.13 -6.29 -7.16
N LEU A 61 3.14 -5.59 -7.70
CA LEU A 61 1.74 -5.86 -7.36
C LEU A 61 1.31 -7.22 -7.91
N THR A 62 0.55 -7.96 -7.11
CA THR A 62 -0.24 -9.09 -7.62
C THR A 62 -1.49 -8.56 -8.34
N PRO A 63 -2.24 -9.39 -9.09
CA PRO A 63 -3.52 -8.96 -9.67
C PRO A 63 -4.49 -8.41 -8.62
N PHE A 64 -4.50 -8.98 -7.41
CA PHE A 64 -5.31 -8.48 -6.30
C PHE A 64 -4.79 -7.13 -5.79
N GLY A 65 -3.47 -7.00 -5.62
CA GLY A 65 -2.85 -5.72 -5.24
C GLY A 65 -3.14 -4.60 -6.24
N MET A 66 -3.13 -4.90 -7.54
CA MET A 66 -3.47 -3.93 -8.59
C MET A 66 -4.87 -3.34 -8.38
N THR A 67 -5.90 -4.19 -8.24
CA THR A 67 -7.27 -3.72 -7.98
C THR A 67 -7.36 -2.87 -6.71
N MET A 68 -6.63 -3.21 -5.65
CA MET A 68 -6.62 -2.43 -4.41
C MET A 68 -5.95 -1.07 -4.58
N VAL A 69 -4.85 -0.99 -5.33
CA VAL A 69 -4.20 0.28 -5.67
C VAL A 69 -5.14 1.16 -6.49
N GLU A 70 -5.87 0.61 -7.46
CA GLU A 70 -6.88 1.37 -8.23
C GLU A 70 -7.93 1.99 -7.30
N HIS A 71 -8.50 1.22 -6.38
CA HIS A 71 -9.46 1.75 -5.39
C HIS A 71 -8.86 2.84 -4.49
N LEU A 72 -7.62 2.64 -4.04
CA LEU A 72 -6.91 3.65 -3.26
C LEU A 72 -6.71 4.94 -4.05
N GLN A 73 -6.36 4.85 -5.34
CA GLN A 73 -6.19 6.04 -6.18
C GLN A 73 -7.51 6.80 -6.37
N HIS A 74 -8.62 6.08 -6.58
CA HIS A 74 -9.94 6.70 -6.61
C HIS A 74 -10.25 7.48 -5.32
N LEU A 75 -9.92 6.90 -4.16
CA LEU A 75 -10.09 7.58 -2.86
C LEU A 75 -9.17 8.79 -2.71
N ILE A 76 -7.89 8.68 -3.10
CA ILE A 76 -6.93 9.79 -3.04
C ILE A 76 -7.40 10.95 -3.90
N VAL A 77 -7.82 10.70 -5.16
CA VAL A 77 -8.32 11.74 -6.06
C VAL A 77 -9.59 12.39 -5.51
N ALA A 78 -10.50 11.62 -4.92
CA ALA A 78 -11.75 12.14 -4.40
C ALA A 78 -11.59 12.98 -3.11
N LEU A 79 -10.61 12.63 -2.26
CA LEU A 79 -10.48 13.19 -0.90
C LEU A 79 -9.30 14.16 -0.73
N LYS A 80 -8.32 14.15 -1.62
CA LYS A 80 -7.17 15.07 -1.55
C LYS A 80 -7.59 16.44 -2.08
N PRO A 81 -7.62 17.50 -1.23
CA PRO A 81 -7.94 18.84 -1.70
C PRO A 81 -6.89 19.31 -2.73
N LEU A 82 -7.35 20.07 -3.72
CA LEU A 82 -6.51 20.78 -4.70
C LEU A 82 -5.54 21.76 -4.02
#